data_AF-A0A4Y8LIN7-F1
#
_entry.id   AF-A0A4Y8LIN7-F1
#
_cell.length_a   1.000
_cell.length_b   1.000
_cell.length_c   1.000
_cell.angle_alpha   90.00
_cell.angle_beta   90.00
_cell.angle_gamma   90.00
#
_symmetry.space_group_name_H-M   'P 1'
#
loop_
_entity.id
_entity.type
_entity.pdbx_description
1 polymer ?
#
loop_
_entity_poly.entity_id
_entity_poly.type
_entity_poly.pdbx_seq_one_letter_code
_entity_poly.pdbx_strand_id
1 'polypeptide(L)' 'MAKFTVRQVQRAADNGVTKAMLYQRTKKGMDIETAINTPKVDPSEAGRRGKAKQPRWDIKRGGN' A
#
# COMPACT_ATOMS: atom_id res chain seq x y z
N MET A 1 15.65 -19.47 5.21
CA MET A 1 15.17 -18.82 6.46
C MET A 1 13.81 -18.19 6.25
N ALA A 2 12.87 -18.36 7.19
CA ALA A 2 11.69 -17.51 7.22
C ALA A 2 12.12 -16.09 7.65
N LYS A 3 11.91 -15.08 6.79
CA LYS A 3 12.28 -13.68 7.05
C LYS A 3 11.48 -13.03 8.20
N PHE A 4 10.37 -13.64 8.61
CA PHE A 4 9.45 -13.11 9.62
C PHE A 4 9.13 -14.18 10.67
N THR A 5 8.89 -13.72 11.90
CA THR A 5 8.42 -14.58 12.99
C THR A 5 6.95 -14.95 12.81
N VAL A 6 6.51 -16.05 13.43
CA VAL A 6 5.09 -16.47 13.41
C VAL A 6 4.18 -15.36 13.96
N ARG A 7 4.60 -14.70 15.05
CA ARG A 7 3.86 -13.59 15.67
C ARG A 7 3.71 -12.38 14.74
N GLN A 8 4.73 -12.05 13.94
CA GLN A 8 4.63 -10.97 12.95
C GLN A 8 3.69 -11.33 11.81
N VAL A 9 3.72 -12.58 11.35
CA VAL A 9 2.81 -13.05 10.29
C VAL A 9 1.37 -13.07 10.79
N GLN A 10 1.14 -13.45 12.05
CA GLN A 10 -0.19 -13.42 12.66
C GLN A 10 -0.73 -11.99 12.76
N ARG A 11 0.05 -11.06 13.35
CA ARG A 11 -0.34 -9.63 13.41
C ARG A 11 -0.60 -9.04 12.03
N ALA A 12 0.20 -9.41 11.02
CA ALA A 12 -0.03 -8.99 9.66
C ALA A 12 -1.38 -9.51 9.14
N ALA A 13 -1.68 -10.79 9.36
CA ALA A 13 -2.94 -11.39 8.94
C ALA A 13 -4.17 -10.74 9.62
N ASP A 14 -4.08 -10.44 10.91
CA ASP A 14 -5.14 -9.72 11.66
C ASP A 14 -5.40 -8.33 11.06
N ASN A 15 -4.35 -7.68 10.53
CA ASN A 15 -4.44 -6.39 9.83
C ASN A 15 -4.78 -6.52 8.32
N GLY A 16 -5.12 -7.72 7.84
CA GLY A 16 -5.43 -7.98 6.43
C GLY A 16 -4.20 -7.96 5.50
N VAL A 17 -3.00 -8.07 6.05
CA VAL A 17 -1.72 -8.08 5.32
C VAL A 17 -1.22 -9.50 5.18
N THR A 18 -1.17 -9.99 3.94
CA THR A 18 -0.62 -11.33 3.66
C THR A 18 0.90 -11.35 3.85
N LYS A 19 1.46 -12.54 4.13
CA LYS A 19 2.92 -12.75 4.21
C LYS A 19 3.67 -12.26 2.96
N ALA A 20 3.09 -12.47 1.78
CA ALA A 20 3.66 -11.99 0.52
C ALA A 20 3.71 -10.46 0.45
N MET A 21 2.66 -9.78 0.93
CA MET A 21 2.63 -8.32 1.00
C MET A 21 3.61 -7.76 2.04
N LEU A 22 3.71 -8.40 3.21
CA LEU A 22 4.72 -8.07 4.22
C LEU A 22 6.15 -8.19 3.65
N TYR A 23 6.42 -9.26 2.88
CA TYR A 23 7.68 -9.43 2.17
C TYR A 23 7.92 -8.33 1.13
N GLN A 24 6.94 -8.01 0.29
CA GLN A 24 7.11 -6.95 -0.72
C GLN A 24 7.37 -5.58 -0.08
N ARG A 25 6.65 -5.23 0.99
CA ARG A 25 6.81 -3.95 1.69
C ARG A 25 8.20 -3.82 2.29
N THR A 26 8.65 -4.84 3.01
CA THR A 26 10.01 -4.84 3.60
C THR A 26 11.11 -4.90 2.55
N LYS A 27 10.87 -5.56 1.41
CA LYS A 27 11.79 -5.52 0.25
C LYS A 27 11.89 -4.12 -0.37
N LYS A 28 10.83 -3.32 -0.31
CA LYS A 28 10.82 -1.91 -0.75
C LYS A 28 11.40 -0.94 0.29
N GLY A 29 11.96 -1.44 1.40
CA GLY A 29 12.56 -0.62 2.44
C GLY A 29 11.61 -0.16 3.54
N MET A 30 10.37 -0.65 3.56
CA MET A 30 9.44 -0.36 4.65
C MET A 30 9.84 -1.13 5.91
N ASP A 31 9.79 -0.46 7.06
CA ASP A 31 9.97 -1.10 8.37
C ASP A 31 8.92 -2.20 8.61
N ILE A 32 9.28 -3.24 9.38
CA ILE A 32 8.41 -4.39 9.62
C ILE A 32 7.14 -3.99 10.36
N GLU A 33 7.23 -3.16 11.41
CA GLU A 33 6.03 -2.71 12.16
C GLU A 33 5.15 -1.83 11.27
N THR A 34 5.77 -0.93 10.49
CA THR A 34 5.03 -0.12 9.50
C THR A 34 4.33 -0.99 8.46
N ALA A 35 5.01 -2.03 7.98
CA ALA A 35 4.48 -2.95 6.98
C ALA A 35 3.36 -3.84 7.53
N ILE A 36 3.35 -4.15 8.83
CA ILE A 36 2.26 -4.87 9.52
C ILE A 36 1.06 -3.94 9.72
N ASN A 37 1.29 -2.70 10.16
CA ASN A 37 0.22 -1.77 10.55
C ASN A 37 -0.42 -1.01 9.38
N THR A 38 0.15 -1.08 8.17
CA THR A 38 -0.46 -0.46 6.99
C THR A 38 -1.55 -1.39 6.42
N PRO A 39 -2.85 -1.07 6.52
CA PRO A 39 -3.89 -1.92 5.98
C PRO A 39 -3.80 -2.02 4.44
N LYS A 40 -4.37 -3.08 3.86
CA LYS A 40 -4.53 -3.17 2.41
C LYS A 40 -5.56 -2.14 1.97
N VAL A 41 -5.15 -1.16 1.16
CA VAL A 41 -6.10 -0.25 0.51
C VAL A 41 -6.94 -1.09 -0.46
N ASP A 42 -8.27 -0.95 -0.40
CA ASP A 42 -9.14 -1.61 -1.37
C ASP A 42 -8.79 -1.10 -2.78
N PRO A 43 -8.69 -1.97 -3.80
CA PRO A 43 -8.37 -1.55 -5.16
C PRO A 43 -9.29 -0.44 -5.70
N SER A 44 -10.57 -0.45 -5.29
CA SER A 44 -11.56 0.56 -5.68
C SER A 44 -11.30 1.90 -5.02
N GLU A 45 -10.78 1.91 -3.79
CA GLU A 45 -10.34 3.14 -3.11
C GLU A 45 -9.03 3.68 -3.70
N ALA A 46 -8.09 2.79 -4.01
CA ALA A 46 -6.86 3.18 -4.70
C ALA A 46 -7.16 3.80 -6.07
N GLY A 47 -8.08 3.20 -6.83
CA GLY A 47 -8.57 3.73 -8.10
C GLY A 47 -9.27 5.08 -7.96
N ARG A 48 -10.17 5.22 -6.96
CA ARG A 48 -10.83 6.50 -6.65
C ARG A 48 -9.83 7.60 -6.31
N ARG A 49 -8.83 7.30 -5.47
CA ARG A 49 -7.77 8.25 -5.09
C ARG A 49 -6.88 8.61 -6.27
N GLY A 50 -6.59 7.64 -7.13
CA GLY A 50 -5.88 7.85 -8.40
C GLY A 50 -6.64 8.84 -9.29
N LYS A 51 -7.93 8.57 -9.54
CA LYS A 51 -8.82 9.45 -10.32
C LYS A 51 -8.90 10.87 -9.74
N ALA A 52 -8.99 11.00 -8.42
CA ALA A 52 -9.02 12.29 -7.74
C ALA A 52 -7.71 13.09 -7.89
N LYS A 53 -6.57 12.40 -8.03
CA LYS A 53 -5.25 13.02 -8.24
C LYS A 53 -4.92 13.28 -9.71
N GLN A 54 -5.69 12.76 -10.66
CA GLN A 54 -5.40 13.03 -12.07
C GLN A 54 -5.69 14.51 -12.36
N PRO A 55 -4.69 15.26 -12.87
CA PRO A 55 -4.97 16.59 -13.37
C PRO A 55 -6.00 16.44 -14.47
N ARG A 56 -7.06 17.25 -14.40
CA ARG A 56 -7.98 17.36 -15.53
C ARG A 56 -7.16 17.81 -16.74
N TRP A 57 -7.22 17.03 -17.80
CA TRP A 57 -6.56 17.31 -19.07
C TRP A 57 -6.93 18.69 -19.67
N ASP A 58 -7.98 19.32 -19.13
CA ASP A 58 -8.48 20.64 -19.50
C ASP A 58 -7.54 21.84 -19.20
N ILE A 59 -6.41 21.66 -18.49
CA ILE A 59 -5.55 22.79 -18.04
C ILE A 59 -4.48 23.20 -19.10
N LYS A 60 -4.45 22.59 -20.28
CA LYS A 60 -3.50 22.97 -21.36
C LYS A 60 -4.17 23.42 -22.65
N ARG A 61 -5.03 24.44 -22.57
CA ARG A 61 -5.32 25.34 -23.70
C ARG A 61 -5.93 26.67 -23.23
N GLY A 62 -5.11 27.71 -23.20
CA GLY A 62 -5.55 29.11 -23.29
C GLY A 62 -5.68 29.86 -21.96
N GLY A 63 -4.97 30.99 -21.86
CA GLY A 63 -5.23 32.02 -20.85
C GLY A 63 -4.11 33.03 -20.67
N ASN A 64 -3.97 33.94 -21.66
CA ASN A 64 -3.18 35.19 -21.76
C ASN A 64 -1.69 35.15 -21.37
#